data_AF-A0A382P677-F1
#
_entry.id   AF-A0A382P677-F1
#
_cell.length_a   1.000
_cell.length_b   1.000
_cell.length_c   1.000
_cell.angle_alpha   90.00
_cell.angle_beta   90.00
_cell.angle_gamma   90.00
#
_symmetry.space_group_name_H-M   'P 1'
#
loop_
_entity.id
_entity.type
_entity.pdbx_description
1 polymer ?
#
loop_
_entity_poly.entity_id
_entity_poly.type
_entity_poly.pdbx_seq_one_letter_code
_entity_poly.pdbx_strand_id
1 'polypeptide(L)'
;MYRFSHRWILVVACLVGSVSLPAPSSGFDEDLFRERLHEALAFSPEQTDSLRFLRADLEGQLALLRNDVLSGALLAIEGRIRYGEVLDSYRVARQEILTD
;
A
#
# COMPACT_ATOMS: atom_id res chain seq x y z
N MET A 1 0.76 -25.74 52.16
CA MET A 1 0.28 -26.91 51.40
C MET A 1 1.28 -27.22 50.28
N TYR A 2 1.84 -28.43 50.35
CA TYR A 2 2.71 -29.20 49.43
C TYR A 2 3.21 -28.49 48.15
N ARG A 3 4.48 -28.04 48.11
CA ARG A 3 5.68 -28.78 47.62
C ARG A 3 5.53 -29.39 46.22
N PHE A 4 5.89 -28.59 45.21
CA PHE A 4 6.32 -29.04 43.88
C PHE A 4 7.63 -29.83 44.03
N SER A 5 7.62 -31.11 43.63
CA SER A 5 8.85 -31.88 43.51
C SER A 5 8.75 -32.91 42.39
N HIS A 6 9.64 -32.71 41.40
CA HIS A 6 10.34 -33.68 40.57
C HIS A 6 9.51 -34.66 39.70
N ARG A 7 9.77 -34.61 38.38
CA ARG A 7 10.56 -35.66 37.68
C ARG A 7 10.70 -35.30 36.19
N TRP A 8 11.93 -34.97 35.82
CA TRP A 8 12.43 -35.14 34.46
C TRP A 8 12.88 -36.60 34.25
N ILE A 9 13.06 -36.99 32.98
CA ILE A 9 13.75 -38.18 32.43
C ILE A 9 12.78 -39.33 32.08
N LEU A 10 12.32 -39.38 30.82
CA LEU A 10 12.89 -40.12 29.66
C LEU A 10 12.58 -41.62 29.72
N VAL A 11 12.06 -42.16 28.61
CA VAL A 11 12.52 -43.36 27.87
C VAL A 11 11.39 -43.87 26.95
N VAL A 12 11.52 -43.64 25.63
CA VAL A 12 11.68 -44.64 24.55
C VAL A 12 10.37 -45.35 24.16
N ALA A 13 9.72 -44.91 23.08
CA ALA A 13 9.86 -45.38 21.69
C ALA A 13 9.18 -46.74 21.41
N CYS A 14 8.13 -46.70 20.59
CA CYS A 14 7.70 -47.73 19.65
C CYS A 14 6.70 -47.05 18.70
N LEU A 15 7.09 -46.76 17.46
CA LEU A 15 7.14 -47.68 16.31
C LEU A 15 5.84 -47.64 15.52
N VAL A 16 5.99 -47.20 14.26
CA VAL A 16 5.20 -47.59 13.09
C VAL A 16 3.75 -47.12 13.08
N GLY A 17 3.59 -45.91 12.55
CA GLY A 17 2.34 -45.45 11.97
C GLY A 17 2.67 -44.41 10.91
N SER A 18 3.32 -44.85 9.83
CA SER A 18 3.50 -44.07 8.62
C SER A 18 2.14 -43.78 7.99
N VAL A 19 1.36 -42.90 8.61
CA VAL A 19 0.30 -42.20 7.91
C VAL A 19 1.04 -41.14 7.09
N SER A 20 1.48 -41.55 5.90
CA SER A 20 1.55 -40.61 4.79
C SER A 20 0.14 -40.07 4.64
N LEU A 21 -0.16 -38.98 5.36
CA LEU A 21 -1.12 -38.04 4.80
C LEU A 21 -0.55 -37.69 3.43
N PRO A 22 -1.31 -37.84 2.34
CA PRO A 22 -0.93 -37.13 1.13
C PRO A 22 -0.84 -35.67 1.55
N ALA A 23 0.39 -35.12 1.57
CA ALA A 23 0.53 -33.68 1.49
C ALA A 23 -0.33 -33.30 0.29
N PRO A 24 -1.35 -32.42 0.42
CA PRO A 24 -2.01 -31.92 -0.75
C PRO A 24 -0.89 -31.32 -1.59
N SER A 25 -0.56 -31.98 -2.70
CA SER A 25 0.13 -31.34 -3.80
C SER A 25 -0.87 -30.37 -4.42
N SER A 26 -1.30 -29.38 -3.66
CA SER A 26 -1.81 -28.15 -4.23
C SER A 26 -0.58 -27.50 -4.83
N GLY A 27 -0.29 -27.85 -6.09
CA GLY A 27 0.62 -27.08 -6.90
C GLY A 27 0.24 -25.62 -6.71
N PHE A 28 1.22 -24.82 -6.31
CA PHE A 28 1.04 -23.38 -6.18
C PHE A 28 0.42 -22.89 -7.49
N ASP A 29 -0.83 -22.43 -7.42
CA ASP A 29 -1.56 -21.93 -8.56
C ASP A 29 -1.08 -20.48 -8.79
N GLU A 30 -0.07 -20.36 -9.65
CA GLU A 30 0.55 -19.08 -9.98
C GLU A 30 -0.46 -18.12 -10.61
N ASP A 31 -1.44 -18.62 -11.37
CA ASP A 31 -2.46 -17.81 -12.01
C ASP A 31 -3.43 -17.25 -10.96
N LEU A 32 -3.86 -18.06 -10.00
CA LEU A 32 -4.66 -17.60 -8.86
C LEU A 32 -3.89 -16.58 -8.00
N PHE A 33 -2.59 -16.77 -7.77
CA PHE A 33 -1.77 -15.79 -7.06
C PHE A 33 -1.71 -14.45 -7.80
N ARG A 34 -1.48 -14.48 -9.12
CA ARG A 34 -1.44 -13.27 -9.95
C ARG A 34 -2.77 -12.55 -9.96
N GLU A 35 -3.87 -13.27 -10.05
CA GLU A 35 -5.22 -12.69 -9.99
C GLU A 35 -5.45 -11.98 -8.66
N ARG A 36 -5.13 -12.63 -7.53
CA ARG A 36 -5.26 -12.03 -6.19
C ARG A 36 -4.31 -10.86 -5.97
N LEU A 37 -3.11 -10.92 -6.52
CA LEU A 37 -2.18 -9.81 -6.47
C LEU A 37 -2.69 -8.62 -7.30
N HIS A 38 -3.23 -8.88 -8.49
CA HIS A 38 -3.86 -7.84 -9.31
C HIS A 38 -5.06 -7.22 -8.60
N GLU A 39 -5.92 -8.03 -7.99
CA GLU A 39 -7.06 -7.57 -7.20
C GLU A 39 -6.61 -6.72 -6.00
N ALA A 40 -5.57 -7.15 -5.29
CA ALA A 40 -5.01 -6.41 -4.15
C ALA A 40 -4.29 -5.11 -4.52
N LEU A 41 -3.77 -5.02 -5.75
CA LEU A 41 -3.08 -3.83 -6.27
C LEU A 41 -4.01 -2.90 -7.07
N ALA A 42 -5.22 -3.36 -7.41
CA ALA A 42 -6.19 -2.55 -8.10
C ALA A 42 -6.73 -1.48 -7.16
N PHE A 43 -6.72 -0.22 -7.62
CA PHE A 43 -7.42 0.84 -6.91
C PHE A 43 -8.92 0.59 -6.95
N SER A 44 -9.61 0.97 -5.88
CA SER A 44 -11.06 0.99 -5.90
C SER A 44 -11.56 2.00 -6.95
N PRO A 45 -12.79 1.85 -7.47
CA PRO A 45 -13.41 2.85 -8.35
C PRO A 45 -13.39 4.25 -7.74
N GLU A 46 -13.66 4.37 -6.44
CA GLU A 46 -13.68 5.62 -5.69
C GLU A 46 -12.27 6.24 -5.59
N GLN A 47 -11.24 5.43 -5.32
CA GLN A 47 -9.85 5.89 -5.33
C GLN A 47 -9.45 6.37 -6.73
N THR A 48 -9.83 5.62 -7.78
CA THR A 48 -9.55 5.98 -9.17
C THR A 48 -10.17 7.32 -9.55
N ASP A 49 -11.43 7.52 -9.19
CA ASP A 49 -12.14 8.78 -9.44
C ASP A 49 -11.56 9.94 -8.64
N SER A 50 -11.25 9.72 -7.35
CA SER A 50 -10.63 10.74 -6.49
C SER A 50 -9.26 11.15 -7.02
N LEU A 51 -8.43 10.20 -7.46
CA LEU A 51 -7.13 10.48 -8.09
C LEU A 51 -7.28 11.22 -9.42
N ARG A 52 -8.32 10.92 -10.21
CA ARG A 52 -8.63 11.63 -11.46
C ARG A 52 -9.00 13.09 -11.19
N PHE A 53 -9.85 13.36 -10.21
CA PHE A 53 -10.20 14.73 -9.82
C PHE A 53 -9.00 15.48 -9.26
N LEU A 54 -8.22 14.84 -8.37
CA LEU A 54 -7.03 15.43 -7.78
C LEU A 54 -5.98 15.83 -8.86
N ARG A 55 -5.81 15.01 -9.90
CA ARG A 55 -4.95 15.35 -11.05
C ARG A 55 -5.46 16.59 -11.80
N ALA A 56 -6.76 16.62 -12.12
CA ALA A 56 -7.35 17.72 -12.87
C ALA A 56 -7.23 19.06 -12.10
N ASP A 57 -7.43 19.01 -10.78
CA ASP A 57 -7.27 20.18 -9.92
C ASP A 57 -5.81 20.68 -9.89
N LEU A 58 -4.84 19.76 -9.72
CA LEU A 58 -3.42 20.10 -9.79
C LEU A 58 -3.07 20.79 -11.12
N GLU A 59 -3.50 20.22 -12.25
CA GLU A 59 -3.24 20.79 -13.58
C GLU A 59 -3.80 22.22 -13.70
N GLY A 60 -5.02 22.45 -13.18
CA GLY A 60 -5.63 23.76 -13.13
C GLY A 60 -4.84 24.77 -12.29
N GLN A 61 -4.44 24.38 -11.08
CA GLN A 61 -3.66 25.24 -10.18
C GLN A 61 -2.29 25.60 -10.77
N LEU A 62 -1.59 24.63 -11.37
CA LEU A 62 -0.30 24.86 -12.01
C LEU A 62 -0.43 25.78 -13.24
N ALA A 63 -1.51 25.63 -14.01
CA ALA A 63 -1.77 26.51 -15.15
C ALA A 63 -2.01 27.97 -14.73
N LEU A 64 -2.77 28.18 -13.65
CA LEU A 64 -3.00 29.51 -13.08
C LEU A 64 -1.69 30.13 -12.57
N LEU A 65 -0.92 29.40 -11.75
CA LEU A 65 0.38 29.87 -11.26
C LEU A 65 1.33 30.22 -12.41
N ARG A 66 1.33 29.42 -13.48
CA ARG A 66 2.13 29.72 -14.68
C ARG A 66 1.70 31.04 -15.31
N ASN A 67 0.40 31.25 -15.47
CA ASN A 67 -0.14 32.46 -16.06
C ASN A 67 0.18 33.69 -15.20
N ASP A 68 0.06 33.57 -13.87
CA ASP A 68 0.36 34.66 -12.94
C ASP A 68 1.84 35.06 -13.02
N VAL A 69 2.76 34.09 -13.14
CA VAL A 69 4.19 34.39 -13.34
C VAL A 69 4.45 35.03 -14.71
N LEU A 70 3.84 34.50 -15.78
CA LEU A 70 4.05 35.01 -17.14
C LEU A 70 3.47 36.41 -17.34
N SER A 71 2.34 36.72 -16.71
CA SER A 71 1.70 38.04 -16.73
C SER A 71 2.40 39.06 -15.82
N GLY A 72 3.31 38.61 -14.95
CA GLY A 72 3.99 39.45 -13.97
C GLY A 72 3.13 39.76 -12.73
N ALA A 73 1.94 39.17 -12.61
CA ALA A 73 1.12 39.22 -11.39
C ALA A 73 1.83 38.56 -10.21
N LEU A 74 2.71 37.60 -10.47
CA LEU A 74 3.53 36.91 -9.49
C LEU A 74 5.02 36.96 -9.89
N LEU A 75 5.89 37.31 -8.94
CA LEU A 75 7.34 37.25 -9.18
C LEU A 75 7.80 35.80 -9.37
N ALA A 76 8.78 35.57 -10.23
CA ALA A 76 9.29 34.22 -10.51
C ALA A 76 9.75 33.46 -9.24
N ILE A 77 10.38 34.15 -8.28
CA ILE A 77 10.81 33.54 -7.01
C ILE A 77 9.62 33.12 -6.14
N GLU A 78 8.59 33.95 -6.09
CA GLU A 78 7.36 33.65 -5.34
C GLU A 78 6.58 32.53 -6.02
N GLY A 79 6.49 32.57 -7.35
CA GLY A 79 5.98 31.49 -8.17
C GLY A 79 6.63 30.17 -7.82
N ARG A 80 7.97 30.10 -7.80
CA ARG A 80 8.69 28.87 -7.45
C ARG A 80 8.31 28.33 -6.06
N ILE A 81 8.15 29.20 -5.07
CA ILE A 81 7.73 28.80 -3.71
C ILE A 81 6.32 28.19 -3.76
N ARG A 82 5.36 28.91 -4.36
CA ARG A 82 3.97 28.46 -4.47
C ARG A 82 3.82 27.17 -5.27
N TYR A 83 4.60 27.00 -6.34
CA TYR A 83 4.69 25.73 -7.07
C TYR A 83 5.06 24.56 -6.15
N GLY A 84 6.03 24.77 -5.24
CA GLY A 84 6.43 23.77 -4.27
C GLY A 84 5.31 23.41 -3.28
N GLU A 85 4.60 24.42 -2.79
CA GLU A 85 3.47 24.25 -1.86
C GLU A 85 2.33 23.43 -2.50
N VAL A 86 1.93 23.79 -3.73
CA VAL A 86 0.88 23.06 -4.47
C VAL A 86 1.26 21.60 -4.71
N LEU A 87 2.53 21.34 -5.08
CA LEU A 87 3.01 19.98 -5.28
C LEU A 87 3.05 19.17 -3.99
N ASP A 88 3.40 19.80 -2.86
CA ASP A 88 3.41 19.12 -1.57
C ASP A 88 1.99 18.81 -1.08
N SER A 89 1.06 19.75 -1.21
CA SER A 89 -0.37 19.51 -0.93
C SER A 89 -0.94 18.39 -1.79
N TYR A 90 -0.64 18.36 -3.09
CA TYR A 90 -1.04 17.25 -3.96
C TYR A 90 -0.46 15.91 -3.50
N ARG A 91 0.82 15.89 -3.11
CA ARG A 91 1.49 14.68 -2.60
C ARG A 91 0.80 14.14 -1.35
N VAL A 92 0.43 15.02 -0.41
CA VAL A 92 -0.29 14.66 0.82
C VAL A 92 -1.68 14.12 0.49
N ALA A 93 -2.48 14.87 -0.28
CA ALA A 93 -3.84 14.46 -0.65
C ALA A 93 -3.86 13.13 -1.43
N ARG A 94 -2.89 12.92 -2.33
CA ARG A 94 -2.73 11.65 -3.05
C ARG A 94 -2.44 10.51 -2.07
N GLN A 95 -1.60 10.74 -1.08
CA GLN A 95 -1.27 9.71 -0.11
C GLN A 95 -2.48 9.31 0.72
N GLU A 96 -3.29 10.28 1.15
CA GLU A 96 -4.54 10.05 1.88
C GLU A 96 -5.48 9.14 1.08
N ILE A 97 -5.74 9.47 -0.19
CA ILE A 97 -6.60 8.64 -1.08
C ILE A 97 -6.08 7.21 -1.22
N LEU A 98 -4.76 7.03 -1.26
CA LEU A 98 -4.15 5.70 -1.42
C LEU A 98 -4.13 4.87 -0.14
N THR A 99 -4.38 5.50 1.01
CA THR A 99 -4.36 4.83 2.32
C THR A 99 -5.73 4.69 2.98
N ASP A 100 -6.73 5.42 2.47
CA ASP A 100 -8.16 5.22 2.78
C ASP A 100 -8.69 3.93 2.11
#